data_AF-A0A7C2CY45-F1
#
_entry.id   AF-A0A7C2CY45-F1
#
_cell.length_a   1.000
_cell.length_b   1.000
_cell.length_c   1.000
_cell.angle_alpha   90.00
_cell.angle_beta   90.00
_cell.angle_gamma   90.00
#
_symmetry.space_group_name_H-M   'P 1'
#
loop_
_entity.id
_entity.type
_entity.pdbx_description
1 polymer ?
#
loop_
_entity_poly.entity_id
_entity_poly.type
_entity_poly.pdbx_seq_one_letter_code
_entity_poly.pdbx_strand_id
1 'polypeptide(L)'
;MKRQMLTDNPRAWFDVDRAKRFPGTVRFDPTWGGWRSRATGDLYSREDLYRTASGRWVVHWWSLKQGKNPQWVEVSPEEAVAWLERCGYTQEAARLREA
;
A
#
# COMPACT_ATOMS: atom_id res chain seq x y z
N MET A 1 13.92 -10.53 11.17
CA MET A 1 12.58 -11.11 11.03
C MET A 1 11.65 -10.34 11.95
N LYS A 2 10.84 -9.47 11.37
CA LYS A 2 9.89 -8.64 12.10
C LYS A 2 8.48 -9.05 11.65
N ARG A 3 7.69 -9.57 12.60
CA ARG A 3 6.32 -10.01 12.33
C ARG A 3 5.39 -8.82 12.34
N GLN A 4 4.66 -8.62 11.24
CA GLN A 4 3.59 -7.64 11.14
C GLN A 4 2.25 -8.37 11.09
N MET A 5 1.40 -8.14 12.09
CA MET A 5 0.04 -8.69 12.12
C MET A 5 -0.85 -7.92 11.16
N LEU A 6 -1.78 -8.63 10.54
CA LEU A 6 -2.82 -8.02 9.73
C LEU A 6 -3.99 -7.55 10.62
N THR A 7 -4.56 -6.40 10.28
CA THR A 7 -5.66 -5.76 11.02
C THR A 7 -7.00 -6.39 10.67
N ASP A 8 -7.18 -6.81 9.43
CA ASP A 8 -8.36 -7.52 8.91
C ASP A 8 -8.39 -8.99 9.36
N ASN A 9 -7.23 -9.60 9.56
CA ASN A 9 -7.09 -10.97 10.07
C ASN A 9 -6.03 -11.06 11.18
N PRO A 10 -6.43 -10.95 12.46
CA PRO A 10 -5.49 -10.94 13.59
C PRO A 10 -4.81 -12.29 13.86
N ARG A 11 -5.15 -13.36 13.12
CA ARG A 11 -4.41 -14.64 13.16
C ARG A 11 -3.35 -14.72 12.07
N ALA A 12 -3.39 -13.82 11.10
CA ALA A 12 -2.44 -13.75 10.00
C ALA A 12 -1.35 -12.69 10.27
N TRP A 13 -0.16 -12.99 9.80
CA TRP A 13 0.98 -12.09 9.85
C TRP A 13 1.90 -12.32 8.65
N PHE A 14 2.85 -11.42 8.42
CA PHE A 14 3.93 -11.62 7.46
C PHE A 14 5.26 -11.05 7.98
N ASP A 15 6.36 -11.52 7.41
CA ASP A 15 7.70 -11.01 7.70
C ASP A 15 7.97 -9.76 6.87
N VAL A 16 7.94 -8.59 7.52
CA VAL A 16 8.08 -7.29 6.82
C VAL A 16 9.51 -7.08 6.29
N ASP A 17 10.52 -7.64 6.96
CA ASP A 17 11.93 -7.49 6.54
C ASP A 17 12.20 -8.24 5.21
N ARG A 18 11.40 -9.26 4.92
CA ARG A 18 11.50 -10.08 3.69
C ARG A 18 10.49 -9.66 2.63
N ALA A 19 9.64 -8.68 2.91
CA ALA A 19 8.65 -8.19 1.97
C ALA A 19 9.25 -7.11 1.06
N LYS A 20 8.94 -7.15 -0.23
CA LYS A 20 9.25 -6.04 -1.13
C LYS A 20 8.24 -4.91 -0.89
N ARG A 21 8.73 -3.75 -0.47
CA ARG A 21 7.92 -2.55 -0.24
C ARG A 21 7.87 -1.68 -1.51
N PHE A 22 6.68 -1.18 -1.81
CA PHE A 22 6.40 -0.16 -2.81
C PHE A 22 5.86 1.07 -2.09
N PRO A 23 6.67 2.12 -1.95
CA PRO A 23 6.24 3.34 -1.28
C PRO A 23 5.08 4.03 -2.02
N GLY A 24 4.10 4.54 -1.28
CA GLY A 24 3.07 5.41 -1.83
C GLY A 24 3.66 6.69 -2.43
N THR A 25 3.14 7.10 -3.57
CA THR A 25 3.54 8.34 -4.24
C THR A 25 2.51 9.43 -4.04
N VAL A 26 2.92 10.69 -4.22
CA VAL A 26 2.04 11.86 -4.10
C VAL A 26 1.93 12.61 -5.44
N ARG A 27 0.87 13.39 -5.58
CA ARG A 27 0.70 14.38 -6.66
C ARG A 27 0.26 15.70 -6.08
N PHE A 28 0.74 16.79 -6.65
CA PHE A 28 0.25 18.12 -6.31
C PHE A 28 -1.17 18.30 -6.87
N ASP A 29 -2.09 18.76 -6.03
CA ASP A 29 -3.45 19.14 -6.40
C ASP A 29 -3.58 20.67 -6.32
N PRO A 30 -3.63 21.38 -7.46
CA PRO A 30 -3.68 22.83 -7.49
C PRO A 30 -5.00 23.39 -6.96
N THR A 31 -6.09 22.61 -6.99
CA THR A 31 -7.41 23.04 -6.49
C THR A 31 -7.39 23.27 -4.98
N TRP A 32 -6.59 22.49 -4.26
CA TRP A 32 -6.46 22.55 -2.81
C TRP A 32 -5.10 23.07 -2.33
N GLY A 33 -4.17 23.36 -3.25
CA GLY A 33 -2.82 23.83 -2.95
C GLY A 33 -2.00 22.83 -2.13
N GLY A 34 -2.16 21.52 -2.36
CA GLY A 34 -1.60 20.49 -1.48
C GLY A 34 -1.18 19.19 -2.16
N TRP A 35 -0.32 18.42 -1.49
CA TRP A 35 0.13 17.12 -1.97
C TRP A 35 -0.81 16.00 -1.51
N ARG A 36 -1.50 15.38 -2.47
CA ARG A 36 -2.42 14.27 -2.25
C ARG A 36 -1.74 12.94 -2.54
N SER A 37 -2.04 11.94 -1.74
CA SER A 37 -1.65 10.56 -2.02
C SER A 37 -2.25 10.12 -3.35
N ARG A 38 -1.45 9.48 -4.20
CA ARG A 38 -1.95 8.87 -5.43
C ARG A 38 -2.74 7.59 -5.15
N ALA A 39 -2.37 6.87 -4.09
CA ALA A 39 -3.01 5.62 -3.70
C ALA A 39 -4.45 5.82 -3.20
N THR A 40 -4.65 6.80 -2.29
CA THR A 40 -5.93 7.07 -1.61
C THR A 40 -6.68 8.28 -2.15
N GLY A 41 -5.98 9.17 -2.87
CA GLY A 41 -6.51 10.47 -3.23
C GLY A 41 -6.64 11.44 -2.04
N ASP A 42 -6.19 11.10 -0.83
CA ASP A 42 -6.38 11.97 0.35
C ASP A 42 -5.15 12.84 0.65
N LEU A 43 -5.37 13.97 1.33
CA LEU A 43 -4.30 14.87 1.75
C LEU A 43 -3.47 14.28 2.89
N TYR A 44 -4.10 13.53 3.80
CA TYR A 44 -3.48 13.10 5.06
C TYR A 44 -3.29 11.59 5.15
N SER A 45 -4.07 10.83 4.40
CA SER A 45 -3.99 9.37 4.37
C SER A 45 -2.95 8.94 3.35
N ARG A 46 -2.16 7.95 3.73
CA ARG A 46 -1.04 7.41 2.97
C ARG A 46 -1.16 5.89 2.96
N GLU A 47 -0.67 5.31 1.88
CA GLU A 47 -0.60 3.86 1.73
C GLU A 47 0.75 3.45 1.16
N ASP A 48 1.22 2.28 1.56
CA ASP A 48 2.33 1.55 0.95
C ASP A 48 1.83 0.16 0.62
N LEU A 49 2.34 -0.41 -0.46
CA LEU A 49 2.05 -1.78 -0.84
C LEU A 49 3.25 -2.68 -0.55
N TYR A 50 3.00 -3.87 -0.03
CA TYR A 50 4.00 -4.87 0.28
C TYR A 50 3.71 -6.16 -0.48
N ARG A 51 4.71 -6.71 -1.15
CA ARG A 51 4.70 -8.08 -1.67
C ARG A 51 5.46 -8.97 -0.70
N THR A 52 4.78 -9.90 -0.06
CA THR A 52 5.39 -10.84 0.88
C THR A 52 6.20 -11.91 0.14
N ALA A 53 7.13 -12.58 0.85
CA ALA A 53 7.91 -13.67 0.28
C ALA A 53 7.06 -14.87 -0.17
N SER A 54 5.85 -15.03 0.37
CA SER A 54 4.89 -16.06 -0.04
C SER A 54 4.01 -15.63 -1.22
N GLY A 55 4.24 -14.45 -1.80
CA GLY A 55 3.48 -13.92 -2.93
C GLY A 55 2.19 -13.17 -2.58
N ARG A 56 1.80 -13.10 -1.29
CA ARG A 56 0.63 -12.31 -0.85
C ARG A 56 0.90 -10.81 -0.93
N TRP A 57 -0.15 -10.03 -1.13
CA TRP A 57 -0.10 -8.57 -1.20
C TRP A 57 -0.76 -7.94 0.02
N VAL A 58 -0.09 -6.97 0.63
CA VAL A 58 -0.59 -6.30 1.83
C VAL A 58 -0.49 -4.80 1.64
N VAL A 59 -1.59 -4.09 1.85
CA VAL A 59 -1.60 -2.63 1.92
C VAL A 59 -1.43 -2.21 3.37
N HIS A 60 -0.47 -1.33 3.60
CA HIS A 60 -0.31 -0.61 4.84
C HIS A 60 -0.91 0.77 4.66
N TRP A 61 -1.97 1.08 5.41
CA TRP A 61 -2.58 2.41 5.46
C TRP A 61 -2.18 3.11 6.75
N TRP A 62 -1.87 4.41 6.67
CA TRP A 62 -1.69 5.26 7.86
C TRP A 62 -2.13 6.70 7.58
N SER A 63 -2.38 7.46 8.64
CA SER A 63 -2.73 8.87 8.56
C SER A 63 -1.65 9.76 9.16
N LEU A 64 -1.47 10.94 8.56
CA LEU A 64 -0.72 12.04 9.16
C LEU A 64 -1.53 12.75 10.26
N LYS A 65 -2.84 12.52 10.35
CA LYS A 65 -3.68 13.04 11.44
C LYS A 65 -3.49 12.17 12.69
N GLN A 66 -3.43 12.83 13.85
CA GLN A 66 -3.36 12.15 15.14
C GLN A 66 -4.63 11.32 15.41
N GLY A 67 -4.48 10.24 16.19
CA GLY A 67 -5.60 9.42 16.67
C GLY A 67 -6.12 8.36 15.68
N LYS A 68 -5.50 8.20 14.51
CA LYS A 68 -5.81 7.11 13.57
C LYS A 68 -4.75 6.04 13.64
N ASN A 69 -5.15 4.81 13.97
CA ASN A 69 -4.26 3.67 14.01
C ASN A 69 -3.92 3.21 12.58
N PRO A 70 -2.66 2.89 12.28
CA PRO A 70 -2.31 2.27 11.01
C PRO A 70 -3.04 0.94 10.82
N GLN A 71 -3.38 0.63 9.58
CA GLN A 71 -4.06 -0.61 9.20
C GLN A 71 -3.20 -1.39 8.23
N TRP A 72 -3.21 -2.71 8.38
CA TRP A 72 -2.53 -3.66 7.51
C TRP A 72 -3.57 -4.62 6.98
N VAL A 73 -3.82 -4.58 5.67
CA VAL A 73 -4.93 -5.32 5.05
C VAL A 73 -4.36 -6.15 3.91
N GLU A 74 -4.71 -7.43 3.87
CA GLU A 74 -4.37 -8.27 2.72
C GLU A 74 -5.27 -7.88 1.54
N VAL A 75 -4.67 -7.72 0.37
CA VAL A 75 -5.39 -7.33 -0.85
C VAL A 75 -5.19 -8.38 -1.92
N SER A 76 -6.15 -8.46 -2.83
CA SER A 76 -6.04 -9.36 -3.97
C SER A 76 -4.95 -8.91 -4.95
N PRO A 77 -4.44 -9.80 -5.82
CA PRO A 77 -3.53 -9.41 -6.89
C PRO A 77 -4.10 -8.30 -7.78
N GLU A 78 -5.41 -8.33 -8.07
CA GLU A 78 -6.10 -7.33 -8.89
C GLU A 78 -6.11 -5.95 -8.21
N GLU A 79 -6.37 -5.91 -6.90
CA GLU A 79 -6.30 -4.69 -6.10
C GLU A 79 -4.86 -4.15 -6.02
N ALA A 80 -3.86 -5.04 -5.91
CA ALA A 80 -2.45 -4.69 -5.94
C ALA A 80 -2.03 -4.10 -7.29
N VAL A 81 -2.49 -4.66 -8.41
CA VAL A 81 -2.29 -4.09 -9.76
C VAL A 81 -2.87 -2.68 -9.83
N ALA A 82 -4.14 -2.50 -9.44
CA ALA A 82 -4.80 -1.20 -9.48
C ALA A 82 -4.07 -0.16 -8.60
N TRP A 83 -3.57 -0.59 -7.43
CA TRP A 83 -2.77 0.27 -6.56
C TRP A 83 -1.46 0.70 -7.22
N LEU A 84 -0.72 -0.24 -7.81
CA LEU A 84 0.55 0.02 -8.49
C LEU A 84 0.37 1.03 -9.62
N GLU A 85 -0.70 0.91 -10.40
CA GLU A 85 -1.02 1.86 -11.47
C GLU A 85 -1.32 3.26 -10.96
N ARG A 86 -2.17 3.38 -9.91
CA ARG A 86 -2.46 4.69 -9.30
C ARG A 86 -1.17 5.38 -8.85
N CYS A 87 -0.27 4.61 -8.24
CA CYS A 87 1.02 5.09 -7.74
C CYS A 87 2.10 5.31 -8.82
N GLY A 88 1.86 4.90 -10.07
CA GLY A 88 2.79 5.09 -11.18
C GLY A 88 3.81 3.97 -11.38
N TYR A 89 3.67 2.84 -10.69
CA TYR A 89 4.50 1.63 -10.86
C TYR A 89 3.99 0.78 -12.04
N THR A 90 3.92 1.37 -13.23
CA THR A 90 3.30 0.73 -14.41
C THR A 90 4.01 -0.55 -14.85
N GLN A 91 5.34 -0.62 -14.73
CA GLN A 91 6.12 -1.82 -15.09
C GLN A 91 5.90 -2.99 -14.12
N GLU A 92 5.78 -2.71 -12.82
CA GLU A 92 5.41 -3.70 -11.82
C GLU A 92 3.98 -4.20 -12.01
N ALA A 93 3.05 -3.28 -12.31
CA ALA A 93 1.65 -3.63 -12.59
C ALA A 93 1.55 -4.55 -13.82
N ALA A 94 2.28 -4.25 -14.90
CA ALA A 94 2.35 -5.10 -16.09
C ALA A 94 2.89 -6.49 -15.77
N ARG A 95 4.02 -6.58 -15.05
CA ARG A 95 4.61 -7.86 -14.63
C ARG A 95 3.67 -8.70 -13.76
N LEU A 96 2.84 -8.07 -12.94
CA LEU A 96 1.88 -8.78 -12.09
C LEU A 96 0.68 -9.30 -12.90
N ARG A 97 0.31 -8.65 -14.01
CA ARG A 97 -0.77 -9.15 -14.89
C ARG A 97 -0.35 -10.34 -15.75
N GLU A 98 0.93 -10.43 -16.07
CA GLU A 98 1.51 -11.49 -16.90
C GLU A 98 1.91 -12.73 -16.11
N ALA A 99 1.89 -12.66 -14.78
CA ALA A 99 2.31 -13.73 -13.86
C ALA A 99 1.14 -14.63 -13.44
#